data_AF-A0AAV6B3X9-F1
#
_entry.id   AF-A0AAV6B3X9-F1
#
_cell.length_a   1.000
_cell.length_b   1.000
_cell.length_c   1.000
_cell.angle_alpha   90.00
_cell.angle_beta   90.00
_cell.angle_gamma   90.00
#
_symmetry.space_group_name_H-M   'P 1'
#
loop_
_entity.id
_entity.type
_entity.pdbx_description
1 polymer ?
#
loop_
_entity_poly.entity_id
_entity_poly.type
_entity_poly.pdbx_seq_one_letter_code
_entity_poly.pdbx_strand_id
1 'polypeptide(L)'
;MKKKKPIDYVAFLHCKTPEEVFEKVKSWSTKSSDSEHVARSVILEIHAKIDEKMKRILFLHMKKIVLMIKDRAENQSYVDALEKTVFGMSFGHVHRLLKPCFDSFLSVELGEHLPALNTLRNSLAHKSIDAVIYHGKNPLKDFSSLAEVYVNSWAVHQLLNEFIEKMIEDHEYYRGLGMQASWAGWKPPEKPKASKAQ
;
A
#
# COMPACT_ATOMS: atom_id res chain seq x y z
N MET A 1 31.93 9.14 23.79
CA MET A 1 31.81 8.18 22.66
C MET A 1 32.61 8.71 21.48
N LYS A 2 33.62 7.99 20.99
CA LYS A 2 34.35 8.38 19.76
C LYS A 2 33.40 8.18 18.57
N LYS A 3 33.05 9.24 17.84
CA LYS A 3 32.26 9.13 16.61
C LYS A 3 33.09 8.33 15.60
N LYS A 4 32.62 7.14 15.20
CA LYS A 4 33.24 6.38 14.11
C LYS A 4 33.15 7.22 12.84
N LYS A 5 34.27 7.33 12.12
CA LYS A 5 34.30 7.98 10.81
C LYS A 5 33.40 7.16 9.85
N PRO A 6 32.52 7.79 9.07
CA PRO A 6 31.68 7.07 8.11
C PRO A 6 32.55 6.34 7.09
N ILE A 7 32.14 5.13 6.71
CA ILE A 7 32.81 4.32 5.69
C ILE A 7 32.53 4.93 4.32
N ASP A 8 33.58 5.13 3.52
CA ASP A 8 33.44 5.47 2.10
C ASP A 8 33.23 4.17 1.30
N TYR A 9 31.98 3.93 0.91
CA TYR A 9 31.61 2.71 0.19
C TYR A 9 32.12 2.68 -1.26
N VAL A 10 32.32 3.84 -1.89
CA VAL A 10 32.85 3.90 -3.27
C VAL A 10 34.31 3.46 -3.27
N ALA A 11 35.09 4.00 -2.33
CA ALA A 11 36.47 3.56 -2.09
C ALA A 11 36.55 2.09 -1.66
N PHE A 12 35.63 1.63 -0.78
CA PHE A 12 35.56 0.23 -0.36
C PHE A 12 35.30 -0.72 -1.53
N LEU A 13 34.43 -0.32 -2.46
CA LEU A 13 34.17 -1.06 -3.69
C LEU A 13 35.29 -0.93 -4.73
N HIS A 14 36.33 -0.13 -4.46
CA HIS A 14 37.42 0.15 -5.40
C HIS A 14 36.91 0.74 -6.73
N CYS A 15 35.82 1.51 -6.67
CA CYS A 15 35.27 2.23 -7.81
C CYS A 15 35.73 3.69 -7.76
N LYS A 16 35.81 4.34 -8.91
CA LYS A 16 36.20 5.74 -9.09
C LYS A 16 35.08 6.59 -9.63
N THR A 17 34.07 5.98 -10.27
CA THR A 17 32.90 6.68 -10.80
C THR A 17 31.60 6.00 -10.37
N PRO A 18 30.46 6.71 -10.39
CA PRO A 18 29.15 6.12 -10.16
C PRO A 18 28.85 4.94 -11.09
N GLU A 19 29.24 5.02 -12.36
CA GLU A 19 29.01 3.99 -13.37
C GLU A 19 29.75 2.70 -13.02
N GLU A 20 30.99 2.80 -12.55
CA GLU A 20 31.75 1.63 -12.06
C GLU A 20 31.08 0.96 -10.86
N VAL A 21 30.47 1.76 -9.97
CA VAL A 21 29.69 1.22 -8.84
C VAL A 21 28.48 0.45 -9.37
N PHE A 22 27.74 1.04 -10.31
CA PHE A 22 26.57 0.41 -10.91
C PHE A 22 26.92 -0.91 -11.60
N GLU A 23 27.92 -0.92 -12.47
CA GLU A 23 28.36 -2.14 -13.18
C GLU A 23 28.83 -3.22 -12.20
N LYS A 24 29.61 -2.83 -11.18
CA LYS A 24 30.10 -3.78 -10.17
C LYS A 24 28.96 -4.37 -9.34
N VAL A 25 28.03 -3.54 -8.86
CA VAL A 25 26.86 -4.00 -8.09
C VAL A 25 25.93 -4.83 -8.98
N LYS A 26 25.71 -4.43 -10.24
CA LYS A 26 24.92 -5.17 -11.22
C LYS A 26 25.49 -6.57 -11.41
N SER A 27 26.80 -6.69 -11.61
CA SER A 27 27.50 -7.97 -11.76
C SER A 27 27.31 -8.94 -10.58
N TRP A 28 27.02 -8.42 -9.38
CA TRP A 28 26.76 -9.20 -8.18
C TRP A 28 25.29 -9.50 -7.94
N SER A 29 24.39 -8.68 -8.48
CA SER A 29 22.98 -8.72 -8.14
C SER A 29 22.21 -9.77 -8.93
N THR A 30 22.33 -9.80 -10.26
CA THR A 30 21.59 -10.70 -11.16
C THR A 30 22.23 -10.72 -12.56
N LYS A 31 21.94 -11.75 -13.36
CA LYS A 31 22.30 -11.81 -14.79
C LYS A 31 21.31 -11.07 -15.71
N SER A 32 20.51 -10.15 -15.15
CA SER A 32 19.45 -9.48 -15.90
C SER A 32 20.01 -8.43 -16.85
N SER A 33 19.28 -8.16 -17.93
CA SER A 33 19.56 -7.00 -18.77
C SER A 33 19.14 -5.70 -18.07
N ASP A 34 19.64 -4.56 -18.57
CA ASP A 34 19.21 -3.24 -18.09
C ASP A 34 17.70 -3.02 -18.30
N SER A 35 17.16 -3.50 -19.42
CA SER A 35 15.73 -3.39 -19.70
C SER A 35 14.88 -4.17 -18.67
N GLU A 36 15.34 -5.35 -18.25
CA GLU A 36 14.67 -6.15 -17.22
C GLU A 36 14.74 -5.46 -15.85
N HIS A 37 15.87 -4.83 -15.51
CA HIS A 37 16.00 -4.04 -14.29
C HIS A 37 15.08 -2.81 -14.29
N VAL A 38 15.00 -2.09 -15.41
CA VAL A 38 14.09 -0.95 -15.56
C VAL A 38 12.64 -1.40 -15.44
N ALA A 39 12.23 -2.44 -16.17
CA ALA A 39 10.87 -2.97 -16.11
C ALA A 39 10.49 -3.43 -14.68
N ARG A 40 11.40 -4.14 -14.00
CA ARG A 40 11.22 -4.53 -12.59
C ARG A 40 11.01 -3.31 -11.68
N SER A 41 11.82 -2.27 -11.86
CA SER A 41 11.75 -1.06 -11.04
C SER A 41 10.42 -0.32 -11.24
N VAL A 42 9.97 -0.20 -12.50
CA VAL A 42 8.67 0.38 -12.85
C VAL A 42 7.52 -0.37 -12.20
N ILE A 43 7.51 -1.72 -12.28
CA ILE A 43 6.44 -2.53 -11.70
C ILE A 43 6.43 -2.40 -10.16
N LEU A 44 7.60 -2.37 -9.52
CA LEU A 44 7.70 -2.17 -8.07
C LEU A 44 7.19 -0.78 -7.65
N GLU A 45 7.49 0.26 -8.42
CA GLU A 45 7.01 1.62 -8.17
C GLU A 45 5.49 1.73 -8.34
N ILE A 46 4.94 1.10 -9.38
CA ILE A 46 3.49 0.99 -9.60
C ILE A 46 2.81 0.36 -8.38
N HIS A 47 3.31 -0.78 -7.90
CA HIS A 47 2.74 -1.45 -6.73
C HIS A 47 2.85 -0.59 -5.47
N ALA A 48 4.00 0.07 -5.26
CA ALA A 48 4.22 0.95 -4.12
C ALA A 48 3.23 2.13 -4.09
N LYS A 49 2.97 2.76 -5.24
CA LYS A 49 1.99 3.85 -5.36
C LYS A 49 0.56 3.42 -5.02
N ILE A 50 0.17 2.21 -5.44
CA ILE A 50 -1.13 1.63 -5.09
C ILE A 50 -1.19 1.33 -3.58
N ASP A 51 -0.17 0.69 -3.01
CA ASP A 51 -0.09 0.39 -1.57
C ASP A 51 -0.19 1.67 -0.72
N GLU A 52 0.56 2.71 -1.09
CA GLU A 52 0.52 4.01 -0.43
C GLU A 52 -0.88 4.63 -0.49
N LYS A 53 -1.54 4.60 -1.65
CA LYS A 53 -2.89 5.13 -1.81
C LYS A 53 -3.91 4.38 -0.95
N MET A 54 -3.84 3.05 -0.90
CA MET A 54 -4.72 2.24 -0.05
C MET A 54 -4.50 2.54 1.44
N LYS A 55 -3.23 2.65 1.88
CA LYS A 55 -2.90 3.06 3.24
C LYS A 55 -3.45 4.45 3.55
N ARG A 56 -3.35 5.38 2.61
CA ARG A 56 -3.89 6.73 2.75
C ARG A 56 -5.41 6.72 2.91
N ILE A 57 -6.13 5.91 2.13
CA ILE A 57 -7.58 5.72 2.25
C ILE A 57 -7.94 5.26 3.67
N LEU A 58 -7.31 4.18 4.14
CA LEU A 58 -7.55 3.63 5.47
C LEU A 58 -7.23 4.64 6.57
N PHE A 59 -6.09 5.33 6.47
CA PHE A 59 -5.68 6.35 7.42
C PHE A 59 -6.68 7.49 7.48
N LEU A 60 -7.10 8.04 6.35
CA LEU A 60 -8.06 9.15 6.29
C LEU A 60 -9.41 8.76 6.89
N HIS A 61 -9.87 7.53 6.65
CA HIS A 61 -11.11 7.02 7.24
C HIS A 61 -11.01 6.93 8.76
N MET A 62 -9.97 6.28 9.28
CA MET A 62 -9.78 6.07 10.72
C MET A 62 -9.43 7.36 11.47
N LYS A 63 -8.71 8.29 10.84
CA LYS A 63 -8.36 9.60 11.42
C LYS A 63 -9.61 10.39 11.78
N LYS A 64 -10.68 10.30 10.99
CA LYS A 64 -11.96 10.95 11.31
C LYS A 64 -12.50 10.46 12.65
N ILE A 65 -12.48 9.14 12.88
CA ILE A 65 -12.95 8.53 14.14
C ILE A 65 -12.15 9.06 15.34
N VAL A 66 -10.81 9.11 15.23
CA VAL A 66 -9.93 9.62 16.29
C VAL A 66 -10.25 11.08 16.63
N LEU A 67 -10.44 11.92 15.61
CA LEU A 67 -10.70 13.35 15.79
C LEU A 67 -12.11 13.67 16.33
N MET A 68 -13.05 12.72 16.31
CA MET A 68 -14.39 12.93 16.87
C MET A 68 -14.45 12.79 18.40
N ILE A 69 -13.45 12.16 19.04
CA ILE A 69 -13.59 11.66 20.42
C ILE A 69 -13.08 12.64 21.49
N LYS A 70 -12.14 13.55 21.22
CA LYS A 70 -11.55 14.48 22.22
C LYS A 70 -11.09 15.84 21.66
N ASP A 71 -10.63 16.73 22.55
CA ASP A 71 -10.01 18.03 22.25
C ASP A 71 -8.81 17.91 21.29
N ARG A 72 -8.65 18.88 20.38
CA ARG A 72 -7.73 18.80 19.23
C ARG A 72 -6.26 18.61 19.62
N ALA A 73 -5.83 19.16 20.76
CA ALA A 73 -4.44 19.08 21.21
C ALA A 73 -4.05 17.68 21.74
N GLU A 74 -4.97 16.97 22.39
CA GLU A 74 -4.71 15.59 22.88
C GLU A 74 -4.70 14.57 21.73
N ASN A 75 -5.41 14.85 20.64
CA ASN A 75 -5.60 13.91 19.53
C ASN A 75 -4.36 13.70 18.66
N GLN A 76 -3.39 14.62 18.66
CA GLN A 76 -2.26 14.52 17.74
C GLN A 76 -1.43 13.25 17.98
N SER A 77 -1.19 12.89 19.24
CA SER A 77 -0.47 11.66 19.60
C SER A 77 -1.16 10.38 19.08
N TYR A 78 -2.50 10.36 19.10
CA TYR A 78 -3.29 9.25 18.56
C TYR A 78 -3.29 9.24 17.03
N VAL A 79 -3.29 10.40 16.39
CA VAL A 79 -3.16 10.51 14.92
C VAL A 79 -1.79 10.00 14.48
N ASP A 80 -0.71 10.39 15.17
CA ASP A 80 0.66 9.94 14.86
C ASP A 80 0.80 8.43 15.06
N ALA A 81 0.23 7.90 16.16
CA ALA A 81 0.21 6.46 16.43
C ALA A 81 -0.60 5.70 15.36
N LEU A 82 -1.74 6.24 14.93
CA LEU A 82 -2.55 5.68 13.85
C LEU A 82 -1.79 5.70 12.52
N GLU A 83 -1.15 6.81 12.18
CA GLU A 83 -0.37 6.94 10.94
C GLU A 83 0.74 5.89 10.90
N LYS A 84 1.55 5.80 11.96
CA LYS A 84 2.61 4.80 12.08
C LYS A 84 2.05 3.37 11.95
N THR A 85 0.90 3.10 12.57
CA THR A 85 0.27 1.78 12.52
C THR A 85 -0.19 1.44 11.11
N VAL A 86 -0.95 2.33 10.45
CA VAL A 86 -1.51 2.11 9.11
C VAL A 86 -0.39 2.00 8.07
N PHE A 87 0.57 2.93 8.06
CA PHE A 87 1.65 2.90 7.07
C PHE A 87 2.65 1.76 7.29
N GLY A 88 2.73 1.23 8.51
CA GLY A 88 3.48 0.01 8.84
C GLY A 88 2.79 -1.29 8.43
N MET A 89 1.52 -1.26 8.02
CA MET A 89 0.82 -2.47 7.56
C MET A 89 1.38 -2.97 6.23
N SER A 90 1.32 -4.29 6.03
CA SER A 90 1.57 -4.88 4.71
C SER A 90 0.36 -4.66 3.80
N PHE A 91 0.61 -4.62 2.49
CA PHE A 91 -0.43 -4.53 1.47
C PHE A 91 -1.60 -5.48 1.72
N GLY A 92 -1.31 -6.76 2.04
CA GLY A 92 -2.34 -7.76 2.30
C GLY A 92 -3.22 -7.45 3.53
N HIS A 93 -2.68 -6.82 4.57
CA HIS A 93 -3.49 -6.37 5.71
C HIS A 93 -4.43 -5.24 5.32
N VAL A 94 -3.92 -4.22 4.63
CA VAL A 94 -4.71 -3.07 4.18
C VAL A 94 -5.79 -3.51 3.20
N HIS A 95 -5.44 -4.35 2.22
CA HIS A 95 -6.38 -4.89 1.25
C HIS A 95 -7.50 -5.67 1.92
N ARG A 96 -7.21 -6.57 2.87
CA ARG A 96 -8.26 -7.32 3.59
C ARG A 96 -9.23 -6.42 4.36
N LEU A 97 -8.73 -5.33 4.95
CA LEU A 97 -9.57 -4.38 5.68
C LEU A 97 -10.47 -3.56 4.74
N LEU A 98 -9.95 -3.15 3.58
CA LEU A 98 -10.70 -2.34 2.61
C LEU A 98 -11.55 -3.18 1.65
N LYS A 99 -11.28 -4.47 1.49
CA LYS A 99 -11.95 -5.34 0.52
C LYS A 99 -13.48 -5.31 0.65
N PRO A 100 -14.10 -5.41 1.84
CA PRO A 100 -15.55 -5.33 1.93
C PRO A 100 -16.12 -4.01 1.41
N CYS A 101 -15.40 -2.90 1.62
CA CYS A 101 -15.80 -1.60 1.08
C CYS A 101 -15.66 -1.58 -0.44
N PHE A 102 -14.56 -2.12 -0.97
CA PHE A 102 -14.35 -2.25 -2.42
C PHE A 102 -15.41 -3.14 -3.07
N ASP A 103 -15.69 -4.32 -2.52
CA ASP A 103 -16.71 -5.24 -3.03
C ASP A 103 -18.11 -4.61 -3.06
N SER A 104 -18.40 -3.70 -2.13
CA SER A 104 -19.70 -3.01 -2.07
C SER A 104 -19.84 -1.87 -3.08
N PHE A 105 -18.72 -1.37 -3.61
CA PHE A 105 -18.67 -0.04 -4.22
C PHE A 105 -17.99 -0.01 -5.60
N LEU A 106 -16.88 -0.71 -5.74
CA LEU A 106 -16.05 -0.73 -6.93
C LEU A 106 -16.41 -1.96 -7.78
N SER A 107 -16.35 -1.80 -9.10
CA SER A 107 -16.62 -2.84 -10.09
C SER A 107 -15.76 -4.10 -9.86
N VAL A 108 -16.16 -5.20 -10.51
CA VAL A 108 -15.40 -6.46 -10.57
C VAL A 108 -13.92 -6.24 -10.92
N GLU A 109 -13.62 -5.18 -11.67
CA GLU A 109 -12.29 -4.83 -12.19
C GLU A 109 -11.25 -4.58 -11.09
N LEU A 110 -11.60 -3.93 -9.97
CA LEU A 110 -10.66 -3.77 -8.86
C LEU A 110 -10.32 -5.13 -8.23
N GLY A 111 -11.34 -5.99 -8.12
CA GLY A 111 -11.20 -7.35 -7.60
C GLY A 111 -10.31 -8.25 -8.45
N GLU A 112 -10.18 -7.97 -9.75
CA GLU A 112 -9.32 -8.72 -10.67
C GLU A 112 -7.90 -8.13 -10.75
N HIS A 113 -7.77 -6.81 -11.00
CA HIS A 113 -6.48 -6.19 -11.26
C HIS A 113 -5.60 -6.07 -10.01
N LEU A 114 -6.18 -5.72 -8.87
CA LEU A 114 -5.42 -5.46 -7.64
C LEU A 114 -4.71 -6.72 -7.10
N PRO A 115 -5.35 -7.91 -7.03
CA PRO A 115 -4.66 -9.15 -6.68
C PRO A 115 -3.62 -9.58 -7.72
N ALA A 116 -3.89 -9.37 -9.02
CA ALA A 116 -2.95 -9.68 -10.08
C ALA A 116 -1.65 -8.86 -9.96
N LEU A 117 -1.76 -7.55 -9.74
CA LEU A 117 -0.61 -6.65 -9.52
C LEU A 117 0.20 -7.03 -8.27
N ASN A 118 -0.47 -7.38 -7.17
CA ASN A 118 0.21 -7.85 -5.97
C ASN A 118 0.93 -9.19 -6.18
N THR A 119 0.32 -10.11 -6.93
CA THR A 119 0.92 -11.41 -7.31
C THR A 119 2.15 -11.21 -8.19
N LEU A 120 2.08 -10.28 -9.14
CA LEU A 120 3.21 -9.89 -9.98
C LEU A 120 4.36 -9.34 -9.14
N ARG A 121 4.09 -8.38 -8.24
CA ARG A 121 5.11 -7.83 -7.33
C ARG A 121 5.75 -8.90 -6.46
N ASN A 122 4.97 -9.84 -5.92
CA ASN A 122 5.52 -10.95 -5.14
C ASN A 122 6.37 -11.90 -5.99
N SER A 123 5.96 -12.14 -7.25
CA SER A 123 6.77 -12.92 -8.19
C SER A 123 8.12 -12.24 -8.47
N LEU A 124 8.15 -10.91 -8.63
CA LEU A 124 9.40 -10.15 -8.78
C LEU A 124 10.31 -10.23 -7.54
N ALA A 125 9.76 -10.44 -6.35
CA ALA A 125 10.53 -10.54 -5.12
C ALA A 125 11.09 -11.95 -4.87
N HIS A 126 10.40 -12.99 -5.35
CA HIS A 126 10.65 -14.37 -4.92
C HIS A 126 10.95 -15.36 -6.04
N LYS A 127 10.75 -14.99 -7.31
CA LYS A 127 10.97 -15.88 -8.46
C LYS A 127 12.15 -15.42 -9.31
N SER A 128 12.67 -16.33 -10.13
CA SER A 128 13.57 -15.97 -11.23
C SER A 128 12.84 -15.12 -12.26
N ILE A 129 13.59 -14.30 -12.98
CA ILE A 129 13.06 -13.37 -13.99
C ILE A 129 12.24 -14.10 -15.06
N ASP A 130 12.67 -15.30 -15.45
CA ASP A 130 11.98 -16.11 -16.46
C ASP A 130 10.60 -16.60 -16.00
N ALA A 131 10.40 -16.75 -14.69
CA ALA A 131 9.17 -17.26 -14.10
C ALA A 131 8.17 -16.16 -13.70
N VAL A 132 8.49 -14.90 -13.99
CA VAL A 132 7.60 -13.76 -13.76
C VAL A 132 6.56 -13.73 -14.87
N ILE A 133 5.28 -13.92 -14.50
CA ILE A 133 4.16 -13.96 -15.44
C ILE A 133 3.06 -13.00 -14.97
N TYR A 134 2.55 -12.20 -15.90
CA TYR A 134 1.37 -11.37 -15.78
C TYR A 134 0.43 -11.70 -16.95
N HIS A 135 -0.77 -12.20 -16.64
CA HIS A 135 -1.77 -12.63 -17.63
C HIS A 135 -1.19 -13.51 -18.76
N GLY A 136 -0.32 -14.46 -18.41
CA GLY A 136 0.26 -15.43 -19.34
C GLY A 136 1.53 -14.96 -20.07
N LYS A 137 1.95 -13.71 -19.91
CA LYS A 137 3.16 -13.14 -20.55
C LYS A 137 4.16 -12.63 -19.51
N ASN A 138 5.43 -12.50 -19.90
CA ASN A 138 6.47 -12.00 -19.01
C ASN A 138 6.68 -10.49 -19.22
N PRO A 139 6.27 -9.61 -18.30
CA PRO A 139 6.37 -8.16 -18.47
C PRO A 139 7.81 -7.62 -18.41
N LEU A 140 8.79 -8.45 -18.04
CA LEU A 140 10.21 -8.08 -18.10
C LEU A 140 10.82 -8.28 -19.50
N LYS A 141 10.14 -9.06 -20.36
CA LYS A 141 10.61 -9.43 -21.70
C LYS A 141 9.65 -9.05 -22.83
N ASP A 142 8.37 -8.87 -22.53
CA ASP A 142 7.32 -8.48 -23.48
C ASP A 142 6.82 -7.06 -23.15
N PHE A 143 7.09 -6.12 -24.06
CA PHE A 143 6.70 -4.72 -23.91
C PHE A 143 5.19 -4.50 -23.89
N SER A 144 4.41 -5.33 -24.59
CA SER A 144 2.94 -5.27 -24.55
C SER A 144 2.42 -5.71 -23.19
N SER A 145 3.03 -6.73 -22.59
CA SER A 145 2.70 -7.16 -21.22
C SER A 145 3.06 -6.09 -20.19
N LEU A 146 4.20 -5.40 -20.34
CA LEU A 146 4.54 -4.26 -19.47
C LEU A 146 3.55 -3.10 -19.61
N ALA A 147 3.14 -2.77 -20.85
CA ALA A 147 2.13 -1.75 -21.10
C ALA A 147 0.77 -2.12 -20.48
N GLU A 148 0.39 -3.40 -20.54
CA GLU A 148 -0.81 -3.93 -19.88
C GLU A 148 -0.76 -3.73 -18.36
N VAL A 149 0.38 -4.03 -17.71
CA VAL A 149 0.58 -3.76 -16.27
C VAL A 149 0.33 -2.29 -15.96
N TYR A 150 0.86 -1.38 -16.79
CA TYR A 150 0.65 0.06 -16.62
C TYR A 150 -0.83 0.44 -16.74
N VAL A 151 -1.52 0.00 -17.80
CA VAL A 151 -2.94 0.31 -18.04
C VAL A 151 -3.83 -0.23 -16.91
N ASN A 152 -3.63 -1.47 -16.49
CA ASN A 152 -4.38 -2.06 -15.38
C ASN A 152 -4.11 -1.32 -14.07
N SER A 153 -2.87 -0.88 -13.83
CA SER A 153 -2.54 -0.06 -12.66
C SER A 153 -3.18 1.32 -12.70
N TRP A 154 -3.27 1.94 -13.88
CA TRP A 154 -3.96 3.22 -14.07
C TRP A 154 -5.45 3.08 -13.79
N ALA A 155 -6.09 2.01 -14.27
CA ALA A 155 -7.49 1.71 -13.98
C ALA A 155 -7.74 1.57 -12.46
N VAL A 156 -6.90 0.79 -11.77
CA VAL A 156 -6.94 0.69 -10.30
C VAL A 156 -6.79 2.06 -9.63
N HIS A 157 -5.86 2.89 -10.12
CA HIS A 157 -5.67 4.24 -9.61
C HIS A 157 -6.92 5.13 -9.76
N GLN A 158 -7.63 5.05 -10.89
CA GLN A 158 -8.88 5.79 -11.10
C GLN A 158 -9.98 5.30 -10.15
N LEU A 159 -10.18 3.99 -10.07
CA LEU A 159 -11.17 3.39 -9.17
C LEU A 159 -10.92 3.76 -7.70
N LEU A 160 -9.66 3.80 -7.26
CA LEU A 160 -9.30 4.25 -5.92
C LEU A 160 -9.54 5.76 -5.71
N ASN A 161 -9.42 6.59 -6.75
CA ASN A 161 -9.76 8.01 -6.67
C ASN A 161 -11.28 8.21 -6.55
N GLU A 162 -12.06 7.53 -7.38
CA GLU A 162 -13.53 7.54 -7.31
C GLU A 162 -14.03 7.11 -5.93
N PHE A 163 -13.40 6.08 -5.33
CA PHE A 163 -13.68 5.66 -3.97
C PHE A 163 -13.43 6.77 -2.94
N ILE A 164 -12.32 7.51 -3.08
CA ILE A 164 -12.00 8.64 -2.18
C ILE A 164 -13.02 9.77 -2.34
N GLU A 165 -13.37 10.13 -3.57
CA GLU A 165 -14.30 11.21 -3.87
C GLU A 165 -15.68 10.92 -3.28
N LYS A 166 -16.21 9.72 -3.50
CA LYS A 166 -17.53 9.38 -2.96
C LYS A 166 -17.54 9.21 -1.44
N MET A 167 -16.43 8.77 -0.84
CA MET A 167 -16.24 8.82 0.61
C MET A 167 -16.31 10.24 1.20
N ILE A 168 -15.95 11.27 0.42
CA ILE A 168 -16.09 12.68 0.81
C ILE A 168 -17.56 13.10 0.69
N GLU A 169 -18.22 12.77 -0.42
CA GLU A 169 -19.63 13.08 -0.68
C GLU A 169 -20.57 12.48 0.36
N ASP A 170 -20.46 11.17 0.65
CA ASP A 170 -21.25 10.49 1.67
C ASP A 170 -21.10 11.18 3.03
N HIS A 171 -19.88 11.62 3.35
CA HIS A 171 -19.59 12.28 4.61
C HIS A 171 -20.25 13.67 4.70
N GLU A 172 -20.32 14.43 3.61
CA GLU A 172 -21.08 15.68 3.56
C GLU A 172 -22.58 15.43 3.67
N TYR A 173 -23.07 14.38 3.01
CA TYR A 173 -24.46 13.94 3.08
C TYR A 173 -24.88 13.57 4.52
N TYR A 174 -24.14 12.70 5.21
CA TYR A 174 -24.45 12.32 6.60
C TYR A 174 -24.34 13.50 7.58
N ARG A 175 -23.41 14.44 7.32
CA ARG A 175 -23.30 15.67 8.11
C ARG A 175 -24.52 16.59 7.88
N GLY A 176 -25.03 16.67 6.66
CA GLY A 176 -26.24 17.42 6.29
C GLY A 176 -27.53 16.83 6.86
N LEU A 177 -27.60 15.50 7.06
CA LEU A 177 -28.71 14.81 7.71
C LEU A 177 -28.74 14.97 9.24
N GLY A 178 -27.82 15.75 9.85
CA GLY A 178 -27.73 15.87 11.29
C GLY A 178 -27.27 14.59 11.99
N MET A 179 -26.81 13.58 11.23
CA MET A 179 -26.16 12.38 11.75
C MET A 179 -24.71 12.71 12.14
N GLN A 180 -24.52 13.62 13.09
CA GLN A 180 -23.34 13.57 13.94
C GLN A 180 -23.47 12.29 14.75
N ALA A 181 -22.79 11.22 14.30
CA ALA A 181 -22.75 9.88 14.88
C ALA A 181 -23.30 9.81 16.32
N SER A 182 -24.62 9.60 16.44
CA SER A 182 -25.29 9.46 17.74
C SER A 182 -25.06 8.04 18.24
N TRP A 183 -23.80 7.73 18.56
CA TRP A 183 -23.44 6.60 19.43
C TRP A 183 -24.03 6.74 20.84
N ALA A 184 -24.72 7.85 21.14
CA ALA A 184 -25.53 8.05 22.35
C ALA A 184 -26.60 6.94 22.55
N GLY A 185 -26.95 6.16 21.52
CA GLY A 185 -27.84 5.01 21.63
C GLY A 185 -27.16 3.64 21.72
N TRP A 186 -25.84 3.54 21.52
CA TRP A 186 -25.14 2.26 21.58
C TRP A 186 -24.80 1.92 23.03
N LYS A 187 -25.54 0.97 23.61
CA LYS A 187 -25.14 0.33 24.86
C LYS A 187 -24.23 -0.86 24.52
N PRO A 188 -23.00 -0.92 25.06
CA PRO A 188 -22.19 -2.13 24.92
C PRO A 188 -22.94 -3.34 25.49
N PRO A 189 -22.80 -4.53 24.91
CA PRO A 189 -23.39 -5.74 25.49
C PRO A 189 -22.88 -5.91 26.93
N GLU A 190 -23.81 -6.11 27.86
CA GLU A 190 -23.47 -6.34 29.26
C GLU A 190 -22.51 -7.52 29.34
N LYS A 191 -21.37 -7.33 30.02
CA LYS A 191 -20.41 -8.42 30.26
C LYS A 191 -21.17 -9.60 30.90
N PRO A 192 -21.01 -10.83 30.41
CA PRO A 192 -21.64 -11.98 31.03
C PRO A 192 -21.23 -12.01 32.50
N LYS A 193 -22.23 -11.96 33.40
CA LYS A 193 -21.99 -12.08 34.83
C LYS A 193 -21.27 -13.40 35.06
N ALA A 194 -20.07 -13.34 35.62
CA ALA A 194 -19.33 -14.53 36.00
C ALA A 194 -20.25 -15.39 36.87
N SER A 195 -20.62 -16.56 36.37
CA SER A 195 -21.35 -17.54 37.17
C SER A 195 -20.45 -17.85 38.36
N LYS A 196 -20.93 -17.54 39.57
CA LYS A 196 -20.29 -18.09 40.77
C LYS A 196 -20.39 -19.61 40.65
N ALA A 197 -19.25 -20.26 40.41
CA ALA A 197 -19.14 -21.69 40.59
C ALA A 197 -19.48 -22.01 42.05
N GLN A 198 -20.22 -23.11 42.21
CA GLN A 198 -20.81 -23.61 43.45
C GLN A 198 -19.78 -23.80 44.57
#